data_AF-A0A7S3D5V5-F1
#
_entry.id   AF-A0A7S3D5V5-F1
#
_cell.length_a   1.000
_cell.length_b   1.000
_cell.length_c   1.000
_cell.angle_alpha   90.00
_cell.angle_beta   90.00
_cell.angle_gamma   90.00
#
_symmetry.space_group_name_H-M   'P 1'
#
loop_
_entity.id
_entity.type
_entity.pdbx_description
1 polymer ?
#
loop_
_entity_poly.entity_id
_entity_poly.type
_entity_poly.pdbx_seq_one_letter_code
_entity_poly.pdbx_strand_id
1 'polypeptide(L)'
;VDCSLESDPSVADFTDADALLIITSTTGQGDVPPNLEFVFSDLKDESPTLTGKPFAVAALGDSSYGDSFCGAGKQFHALLIELQGNAVADMLEVDAIETLEPEKDVVEWVNTIKDK
;
A
#
# COMPACT_ATOMS: atom_id res chain seq x y z
N VAL A 1 6.07 -20.96 -1.24
CA VAL A 1 6.00 -19.77 -0.39
C VAL A 1 4.94 -20.07 0.64
N ASP A 2 5.34 -20.21 1.91
CA ASP A 2 4.37 -20.28 3.00
C ASP A 2 3.75 -18.89 3.14
N CYS A 3 2.42 -18.82 3.17
CA CYS A 3 1.66 -17.58 3.30
C CYS A 3 0.86 -17.68 4.59
N SER A 4 1.12 -16.79 5.54
CA SER A 4 0.30 -16.59 6.73
C SER A 4 -0.57 -15.35 6.56
N LEU A 5 -1.75 -15.39 7.15
CA LEU A 5 -2.63 -14.24 7.27
C LEU A 5 -2.41 -13.62 8.66
N GLU A 6 -1.90 -12.38 8.67
CA GLU A 6 -1.80 -11.58 9.89
C GLU A 6 -2.96 -10.57 9.92
N SER A 7 -3.74 -10.58 11.01
CA SER A 7 -4.88 -9.68 11.16
C SER A 7 -4.54 -8.34 11.82
N ASP A 8 -3.38 -8.26 12.48
CA ASP A 8 -2.93 -7.09 13.23
C ASP A 8 -1.43 -6.91 12.99
N PRO A 9 -1.04 -6.36 11.83
CA PRO A 9 0.36 -6.14 11.50
C PRO A 9 0.97 -5.08 12.43
N SER A 10 2.21 -5.27 12.80
CA SER A 10 3.00 -4.39 13.66
C SER A 10 4.09 -3.68 12.87
N VAL A 11 4.75 -2.70 13.49
CA VAL A 11 5.93 -2.04 12.91
C VAL A 11 7.06 -3.04 12.59
N ALA A 12 7.22 -4.09 13.41
CA ALA A 12 8.24 -5.10 13.21
C ALA A 12 8.07 -5.86 11.88
N ASP A 13 6.82 -6.10 11.46
CA ASP A 13 6.53 -6.77 10.19
C ASP A 13 7.05 -5.96 8.98
N PHE A 14 7.10 -4.62 9.11
CA PHE A 14 7.66 -3.74 8.09
C PHE A 14 9.19 -3.73 8.13
N THR A 15 9.79 -3.70 9.33
CA THR A 15 11.26 -3.68 9.47
C THR A 15 11.92 -5.01 9.15
N ASP A 16 11.24 -6.12 9.39
CA ASP A 16 11.79 -7.47 9.25
C ASP A 16 11.59 -8.05 7.85
N ALA A 17 10.60 -7.57 7.08
CA ALA A 17 10.36 -8.03 5.72
C ALA A 17 11.47 -7.60 4.73
N ASP A 18 11.83 -8.46 3.78
CA ASP A 18 12.83 -8.09 2.75
C ASP A 18 12.30 -7.03 1.76
N ALA A 19 10.99 -7.02 1.51
CA ALA A 19 10.30 -6.09 0.63
C ALA A 19 8.84 -5.91 1.09
N LEU A 20 8.22 -4.79 0.70
CA LEU A 20 6.86 -4.43 1.09
C LEU A 20 5.96 -4.26 -0.13
N LEU A 21 4.78 -4.89 -0.11
CA LEU A 21 3.72 -4.66 -1.09
C LEU A 21 2.45 -4.27 -0.35
N ILE A 22 2.05 -3.01 -0.49
CA ILE A 22 0.82 -2.50 0.11
C ILE A 22 -0.29 -2.55 -0.93
N ILE A 23 -1.38 -3.25 -0.62
CA ILE A 23 -2.61 -3.25 -1.43
C ILE A 23 -3.72 -2.78 -0.52
N THR A 24 -4.28 -1.60 -0.81
CA THR A 24 -5.28 -0.99 0.08
C THR A 24 -6.43 -0.38 -0.72
N SER A 25 -7.65 -0.61 -0.26
CA SER A 25 -8.79 0.20 -0.65
C SER A 25 -8.77 1.55 0.06
N THR A 26 -9.66 2.44 -0.35
CA THR A 26 -9.89 3.74 0.30
C THR A 26 -11.27 3.74 0.93
N THR A 27 -11.39 4.27 2.15
CA THR A 27 -12.66 4.42 2.86
C THR A 27 -12.98 5.88 3.11
N GLY A 28 -14.26 6.20 3.38
CA GLY A 28 -14.66 7.54 3.79
C GLY A 28 -14.30 8.63 2.77
N GLN A 29 -13.48 9.60 3.21
CA GLN A 29 -13.07 10.78 2.44
C GLN A 29 -11.60 10.68 1.97
N GLY A 30 -11.09 9.46 1.75
CA GLY A 30 -9.68 9.24 1.44
C GLY A 30 -8.91 8.49 2.52
N ASP A 31 -9.63 7.95 3.51
CA ASP A 31 -9.08 7.41 4.75
C ASP A 31 -8.58 5.97 4.58
N VAL A 32 -7.54 5.65 5.36
CA VAL A 32 -6.99 4.30 5.48
C VAL A 32 -8.05 3.36 6.07
N PRO A 33 -8.27 2.16 5.51
CA PRO A 33 -9.24 1.21 6.05
C PRO A 33 -8.95 0.82 7.51
N PRO A 34 -9.97 0.54 8.34
CA PRO A 34 -9.78 0.24 9.78
C PRO A 34 -8.82 -0.93 10.07
N ASN A 35 -8.72 -1.91 9.18
CA ASN A 35 -7.80 -3.05 9.34
C ASN A 35 -6.33 -2.68 9.10
N LEU A 36 -6.03 -1.48 8.60
CA LEU A 36 -4.68 -0.95 8.39
C LEU A 36 -4.42 0.35 9.17
N GLU A 37 -5.43 0.91 9.83
CA GLU A 37 -5.36 2.21 10.50
C GLU A 37 -4.35 2.20 11.65
N PHE A 38 -4.34 1.14 12.47
CA PHE A 38 -3.42 1.02 13.60
C PHE A 38 -1.96 0.97 13.16
N VAL A 39 -1.61 0.05 12.26
CA VAL A 39 -0.23 -0.05 11.77
C VAL A 39 0.22 1.21 11.03
N PHE A 40 -0.69 1.88 10.30
CA PHE A 40 -0.38 3.16 9.67
C PHE A 40 -0.05 4.24 10.71
N SER A 41 -0.81 4.32 11.80
CA SER A 41 -0.53 5.23 12.92
C SER A 41 0.78 4.88 13.60
N ASP A 42 1.02 3.61 13.89
CA ASP A 42 2.24 3.15 14.58
C ASP A 42 3.49 3.44 13.74
N LEU A 43 3.45 3.19 12.42
CA LEU A 43 4.54 3.56 11.51
C LEU A 43 4.83 5.06 11.51
N LYS A 44 3.78 5.89 11.60
CA LYS A 44 3.92 7.35 11.64
C LYS A 44 4.49 7.82 12.98
N ASP A 45 4.02 7.26 14.09
CA ASP A 45 4.41 7.65 15.44
C ASP A 45 5.81 7.15 15.80
N GLU A 46 6.15 5.91 15.45
CA GLU A 46 7.46 5.32 15.72
C GLU A 46 8.52 5.73 14.69
N SER A 47 8.09 6.07 13.46
CA SER A 47 8.96 6.50 12.37
C SER A 47 10.18 5.56 12.16
N PRO A 48 9.95 4.25 11.97
CA PRO A 48 11.05 3.29 11.80
C PRO A 48 11.82 3.58 10.51
N THR A 49 13.10 3.26 10.51
CA THR A 49 13.93 3.43 9.31
C THR A 49 13.75 2.23 8.37
N LEU A 50 13.29 2.48 7.15
CA LEU A 50 13.13 1.49 6.07
C LEU A 50 14.16 1.72 4.95
N THR A 51 15.33 2.31 5.26
CA THR A 51 16.32 2.75 4.27
C THR A 51 16.59 1.71 3.18
N GLY A 52 16.24 2.06 1.95
CA GLY A 52 16.53 1.25 0.76
C GLY A 52 15.67 0.00 0.62
N LYS A 53 14.73 -0.26 1.54
CA LYS A 53 13.82 -1.40 1.47
C LYS A 53 12.89 -1.25 0.26
N PRO A 54 12.88 -2.22 -0.68
CA PRO A 54 11.98 -2.19 -1.82
C PRO A 54 10.54 -2.15 -1.37
N PHE A 55 9.75 -1.22 -1.93
CA PHE A 55 8.31 -1.25 -1.74
C PHE A 55 7.54 -0.85 -2.99
N ALA A 56 6.29 -1.27 -3.05
CA ALA A 56 5.31 -0.82 -4.04
C ALA A 56 3.92 -0.72 -3.42
N VAL A 57 3.06 0.13 -4.00
CA VAL A 57 1.70 0.37 -3.52
C VAL A 57 0.70 0.21 -4.67
N ALA A 58 -0.34 -0.58 -4.44
CA ALA A 58 -1.53 -0.64 -5.28
C ALA A 58 -2.73 -0.10 -4.48
N ALA A 59 -3.32 0.97 -4.98
CA ALA A 59 -4.45 1.65 -4.38
C ALA A 59 -5.73 1.31 -5.15
N LEU A 60 -6.75 0.84 -4.43
CA LEU A 60 -8.07 0.57 -4.98
C LEU A 60 -8.99 1.74 -4.60
N GLY A 61 -9.62 2.36 -5.59
CA GLY A 61 -10.49 3.51 -5.40
C GLY A 61 -11.59 3.61 -6.46
N ASP A 62 -12.35 4.68 -6.37
CA ASP A 62 -13.41 5.04 -7.32
C ASP A 62 -13.22 6.53 -7.66
N SER A 63 -12.94 6.85 -8.93
CA SER A 63 -12.63 8.22 -9.33
C SER A 63 -13.83 9.18 -9.24
N SER A 64 -15.05 8.67 -9.03
CA SER A 64 -16.25 9.47 -8.74
C SER A 64 -16.08 10.33 -7.48
N TYR A 65 -15.18 9.90 -6.58
CA TYR A 65 -14.87 10.58 -5.33
C TYR A 65 -13.85 11.73 -5.48
N GLY A 66 -13.45 12.04 -6.72
CA GLY A 66 -12.62 13.20 -7.05
C GLY A 66 -11.29 13.20 -6.29
N ASP A 67 -11.07 14.23 -5.47
CA ASP A 67 -9.80 14.45 -4.77
C ASP A 67 -9.42 13.33 -3.78
N SER A 68 -10.39 12.53 -3.33
CA SER A 68 -10.15 11.39 -2.43
C SER A 68 -9.87 10.07 -3.14
N PHE A 69 -9.85 10.06 -4.48
CA PHE A 69 -9.50 8.89 -5.28
C PHE A 69 -8.14 8.33 -4.87
N CYS A 70 -8.10 7.04 -4.53
CA CYS A 70 -6.91 6.32 -4.07
C CYS A 70 -6.20 6.95 -2.85
N GLY A 71 -6.95 7.70 -2.02
CA GLY A 71 -6.40 8.47 -0.89
C GLY A 71 -5.57 7.65 0.09
N ALA A 72 -6.03 6.45 0.48
CA ALA A 72 -5.30 5.59 1.41
C ALA A 72 -3.96 5.13 0.85
N GLY A 73 -3.93 4.75 -0.44
CA GLY A 73 -2.70 4.35 -1.11
C GLY A 73 -1.71 5.49 -1.24
N LYS A 74 -2.19 6.70 -1.55
CA LYS A 74 -1.37 7.93 -1.60
C LYS A 74 -0.73 8.22 -0.24
N GLN A 75 -1.47 8.05 0.84
CA GLN A 75 -0.97 8.21 2.21
C GLN A 75 0.11 7.18 2.54
N PHE A 76 -0.11 5.88 2.26
CA PHE A 76 0.89 4.84 2.48
C PHE A 76 2.16 5.07 1.66
N HIS A 77 2.01 5.42 0.37
CA HIS A 77 3.15 5.69 -0.49
C HIS A 77 3.99 6.85 0.05
N ALA A 78 3.34 7.96 0.44
CA ALA A 78 4.05 9.10 1.03
C ALA A 78 4.77 8.72 2.33
N LEU A 79 4.10 8.01 3.23
CA LEU A 79 4.69 7.55 4.49
C LEU A 79 5.92 6.66 4.25
N LEU A 80 5.83 5.67 3.35
CA LEU A 80 6.98 4.78 3.08
C LEU A 80 8.17 5.51 2.45
N ILE A 81 7.94 6.55 1.64
CA ILE A 81 9.01 7.46 1.17
C ILE A 81 9.63 8.24 2.34
N GLU A 82 8.80 8.80 3.23
CA GLU A 82 9.27 9.53 4.42
C GLU A 82 10.13 8.65 5.34
N LEU A 83 9.78 7.37 5.45
CA LEU A 83 10.53 6.34 6.18
C LEU A 83 11.76 5.81 5.42
N GLN A 84 12.14 6.45 4.31
CA GLN A 84 13.30 6.13 3.47
C GLN A 84 13.22 4.80 2.70
N GLY A 85 12.00 4.29 2.48
CA GLY A 85 11.76 3.17 1.58
C GLY A 85 12.14 3.50 0.13
N ASN A 86 12.43 2.46 -0.65
CA ASN A 86 12.75 2.57 -2.06
C ASN A 86 11.55 2.12 -2.92
N ALA A 87 10.82 3.08 -3.50
CA ALA A 87 9.72 2.79 -4.41
C ALA A 87 10.27 2.16 -5.71
N VAL A 88 9.93 0.90 -5.99
CA VAL A 88 10.44 0.17 -7.18
C VAL A 88 9.57 0.38 -8.43
N ALA A 89 8.42 1.00 -8.27
CA ALA A 89 7.51 1.36 -9.34
C ALA A 89 6.61 2.53 -8.92
N ASP A 90 6.01 3.17 -9.92
CA ASP A 90 4.92 4.10 -9.68
C ASP A 90 3.74 3.36 -9.02
N MET A 91 3.03 4.06 -8.14
CA MET A 91 1.83 3.53 -7.49
C MET A 91 0.78 3.15 -8.54
N LEU A 92 0.23 1.94 -8.42
CA LEU A 92 -0.92 1.54 -9.23
C LEU A 92 -2.19 2.15 -8.63
N GLU A 93 -2.93 2.90 -9.43
CA GLU A 93 -4.28 3.36 -9.08
C GLU A 93 -5.29 2.52 -9.86
N VAL A 94 -6.13 1.76 -9.14
CA VAL A 94 -7.19 0.92 -9.73
C VAL A 94 -8.52 1.62 -9.50
N ASP A 95 -9.20 1.94 -10.61
CA ASP A 95 -10.49 2.63 -10.58
C ASP A 95 -11.65 1.66 -10.78
N ALA A 96 -12.52 1.56 -9.79
CA ALA A 96 -13.73 0.73 -9.81
C ALA A 96 -14.74 1.15 -10.89
N ILE A 97 -14.63 2.35 -11.47
CA ILE A 97 -15.42 2.74 -12.65
C ILE A 97 -14.90 2.07 -13.91
N GLU A 98 -13.58 1.91 -14.04
CA GLU A 98 -12.94 1.41 -15.25
C GLU A 98 -12.87 -0.12 -15.31
N THR A 99 -12.76 -0.77 -14.14
CA THR A 99 -12.58 -2.22 -14.04
C THR A 99 -13.49 -2.84 -12.98
N LEU A 100 -14.00 -4.04 -13.28
CA LEU A 100 -14.71 -4.89 -12.33
C LEU A 100 -13.84 -6.03 -11.81
N GLU A 101 -12.59 -6.14 -12.29
CA GLU A 101 -11.65 -7.21 -11.98
C GLU A 101 -10.35 -6.63 -11.39
N PRO A 102 -10.41 -5.87 -10.28
CA PRO A 102 -9.23 -5.20 -9.71
C PRO A 102 -8.10 -6.18 -9.37
N GLU A 103 -8.43 -7.42 -9.00
CA GLU A 103 -7.45 -8.47 -8.74
C GLU A 103 -6.59 -8.79 -9.97
N LYS A 104 -7.17 -8.73 -11.18
CA LYS A 104 -6.45 -9.01 -12.41
C LYS A 104 -5.45 -7.91 -12.70
N ASP A 105 -5.89 -6.66 -12.58
CA ASP A 105 -5.05 -5.49 -12.83
C ASP A 105 -3.86 -5.43 -11.85
N VAL A 106 -4.12 -5.72 -10.57
CA VAL A 106 -3.05 -5.83 -9.55
C VAL A 106 -2.09 -6.98 -9.86
N VAL A 107 -2.59 -8.16 -10.23
CA VAL A 107 -1.72 -9.31 -10.55
C VAL A 107 -0.86 -9.04 -11.79
N GLU A 108 -1.43 -8.45 -12.84
CA GLU A 108 -0.69 -8.07 -14.04
C GLU A 108 0.40 -7.05 -13.71
N TRP A 109 0.08 -6.03 -12.91
CA TRP A 109 1.06 -5.05 -12.46
C TRP A 109 2.16 -5.65 -11.59
N VAL A 110 1.82 -6.50 -10.60
CA VAL A 110 2.81 -7.20 -9.74
C VAL A 110 3.79 -8.00 -10.59
N ASN A 111 3.33 -8.64 -11.67
CA ASN A 111 4.21 -9.39 -12.58
C ASN A 111 5.26 -8.51 -13.27
N THR A 112 5.06 -7.20 -13.36
CA THR A 112 6.03 -6.25 -13.94
C THR A 112 7.09 -5.78 -12.94
N ILE A 113 6.85 -5.98 -11.63
CA ILE A 113 7.72 -5.46 -10.56
C ILE A 113 8.34 -6.53 -9.66
N LYS A 114 7.85 -7.78 -9.69
CA LYS A 114 8.29 -8.87 -8.80
C LYS A 114 9.78 -9.21 -8.83
N ASP A 115 10.50 -8.82 -9.89
CA ASP A 115 11.93 -9.10 -10.08
C ASP A 115 12.81 -7.87 -9.74
N LYS A 116 12.21 -6.79 -9.23
CA LYS A 116 12.90 -5.57 -8.79
C LYS A 116 13.16 -5.60 -7.29
#